data_AF-F4B517-F1
#
_entry.id   AF-F4B517-F1
#
_cell.length_a   1.000
_cell.length_b   1.000
_cell.length_c   1.000
_cell.angle_alpha   90.00
_cell.angle_beta   90.00
_cell.angle_gamma   90.00
#
_symmetry.space_group_name_H-M   'P 1'
#
loop_
_entity.id
_entity.type
_entity.pdbx_description
1 polymer ?
#
loop_
_entity_poly.entity_id
_entity_poly.type
_entity_poly.pdbx_seq_one_letter_code
_entity_poly.pdbx_strand_id
1 'polypeptide(L)'
;MLNVNTSIDIIKDAVTCILTKMKGDMRFYPALAVSSIVSKAVKNIFQVIRHGVVIQTPKGNYYYIGGASEYWESSIYAFQASVKFRNNTKHLADKMKGKNVVVIKVRKINSELPQFNPVEGYLPLEPTGAIMTNYLPDLTIQPFSDTEVPGNLIYESNEHYTADVLSKILRVISTRPPFPYMVIATISKQATFKVPPAVQAYVPFPASVMDELCKFFLLGRFKEYCSDLVSNTSYNEAIVGAPLFTTLDCYKPVSLIGLVYDGEMLNNSFARLSVIEPPPHTDGEMLDYANKLGVGEILELSIRGEEYAKKGAKAISSAYGLSPVVANYITNYITWSENEDEMVREAEPYVELVRSTIKQVRKEMDKMRDNRPTEVIEECLARQDIEENCLEVEGCVDLYSATLECLHPELFKDEV
;
A
#
# COMPACT_ATOMS: atom_id res chain seq x y z
N MET A 1 32.81 -15.03 22.99
CA MET A 1 32.46 -15.48 21.63
C MET A 1 31.32 -16.46 21.78
N LEU A 2 30.10 -16.08 21.41
CA LEU A 2 28.99 -17.03 21.30
C LEU A 2 29.30 -17.99 20.14
N ASN A 3 29.06 -19.27 20.36
CA ASN A 3 29.26 -20.31 19.36
C ASN A 3 28.27 -20.06 18.20
N VAL A 4 28.76 -19.97 16.96
CA VAL A 4 27.99 -19.55 15.77
C VAL A 4 26.72 -20.41 15.60
N ASN A 5 26.79 -21.69 15.94
CA ASN A 5 25.64 -22.61 15.88
C ASN A 5 24.54 -22.26 16.88
N THR A 6 24.88 -21.80 18.09
CA THR A 6 23.91 -21.42 19.13
C THR A 6 23.18 -20.13 18.76
N SER A 7 23.86 -19.20 18.07
CA SER A 7 23.22 -17.99 17.54
C SER A 7 22.24 -18.30 16.41
N ILE A 8 22.52 -19.29 15.56
CA ILE A 8 21.64 -19.69 14.46
C ILE A 8 20.33 -20.30 14.97
N ASP A 9 20.37 -21.17 15.97
CA ASP A 9 19.16 -21.81 16.51
C ASP A 9 18.25 -20.80 17.22
N ILE A 10 18.82 -19.88 18.00
CA ILE A 10 18.06 -18.78 18.63
C ILE A 10 17.40 -17.88 17.58
N ILE A 11 18.10 -17.58 16.48
CA ILE A 11 17.52 -16.81 15.38
C ILE A 11 16.40 -17.58 14.68
N LYS A 12 16.59 -18.90 14.44
CA LYS A 12 15.55 -19.76 13.84
C LYS A 12 14.28 -19.81 14.68
N ASP A 13 14.39 -19.90 16.01
CA ASP A 13 13.25 -19.93 16.91
C ASP A 13 12.49 -18.60 16.92
N ALA A 14 13.20 -17.48 17.04
CA ALA A 14 12.59 -16.14 16.98
C ALA A 14 11.87 -15.91 15.65
N VAL A 15 12.51 -16.26 14.54
CA VAL A 15 11.93 -16.17 13.19
C VAL A 15 10.71 -17.08 13.05
N THR A 16 10.77 -18.33 13.49
CA THR A 16 9.65 -19.28 13.44
C THR A 16 8.44 -18.73 14.19
N CYS A 17 8.67 -18.08 15.33
CA CYS A 17 7.60 -17.50 16.14
C CYS A 17 6.99 -16.23 15.54
N ILE A 18 7.81 -15.34 14.96
CA ILE A 18 7.30 -14.19 14.20
C ILE A 18 6.41 -14.69 13.07
N LEU A 19 6.87 -15.66 12.28
CA LEU A 19 6.14 -16.17 11.12
C LEU A 19 4.84 -16.88 11.48
N THR A 20 4.83 -17.65 12.59
CA THR A 20 3.61 -18.30 13.08
C THR A 20 2.55 -17.25 13.42
N LYS A 21 2.95 -16.14 14.05
CA LYS A 21 2.04 -15.02 14.35
C LYS A 21 1.60 -14.28 13.09
N MET A 22 2.52 -14.06 12.13
CA MET A 22 2.19 -13.39 10.86
C MET A 22 1.20 -14.19 9.99
N LYS A 23 1.29 -15.52 9.96
CA LYS A 23 0.37 -16.38 9.17
C LYS A 23 -1.08 -16.29 9.64
N GLY A 24 -1.33 -15.91 10.89
CA GLY A 24 -2.67 -15.85 11.49
C GLY A 24 -3.22 -14.44 11.69
N ASP A 25 -2.45 -13.39 11.41
CA ASP A 25 -2.79 -12.03 11.87
C ASP A 25 -2.61 -10.98 10.77
N MET A 26 -3.71 -10.34 10.41
CA MET A 26 -3.77 -9.33 9.34
C MET A 26 -2.99 -8.04 9.67
N ARG A 27 -2.57 -7.83 10.92
CA ARG A 27 -1.76 -6.67 11.35
C ARG A 27 -0.35 -6.61 10.74
N PHE A 28 0.11 -7.67 10.07
CA PHE A 28 1.49 -7.79 9.58
C PHE A 28 1.65 -7.66 8.06
N TYR A 29 0.61 -7.20 7.36
CA TYR A 29 0.63 -7.05 5.91
C TYR A 29 1.29 -5.71 5.56
N PRO A 30 2.40 -5.67 4.80
CA PRO A 30 2.91 -4.42 4.27
C PRO A 30 1.87 -3.75 3.37
N ALA A 31 2.02 -2.45 3.22
CA ALA A 31 1.38 -1.73 2.14
C ALA A 31 2.23 -1.81 0.87
N LEU A 32 1.58 -1.94 -0.29
CA LEU A 32 2.17 -1.72 -1.61
C LEU A 32 1.65 -0.42 -2.20
N ALA A 33 2.53 0.43 -2.71
CA ALA A 33 2.16 1.71 -3.29
C ALA A 33 2.66 1.87 -4.71
N VAL A 34 1.87 2.61 -5.49
CA VAL A 34 2.13 2.99 -6.88
C VAL A 34 1.37 4.29 -7.19
N SER A 35 1.76 5.02 -8.23
CA SER A 35 0.94 6.12 -8.77
C SER A 35 0.12 5.68 -9.98
N SER A 36 -1.03 6.32 -10.23
CA SER A 36 -1.85 6.06 -11.44
C SER A 36 -1.07 6.36 -12.72
N ILE A 37 -0.38 7.50 -12.74
CA ILE A 37 0.47 7.95 -13.84
C ILE A 37 1.92 7.92 -13.39
N VAL A 38 2.79 7.41 -14.25
CA VAL A 38 4.23 7.34 -14.02
C VAL A 38 5.00 8.03 -15.14
N SER A 39 6.24 8.41 -14.85
CA SER A 39 7.13 9.05 -15.80
C SER A 39 7.45 8.15 -16.99
N LYS A 40 7.59 8.72 -18.18
CA LYS A 40 8.10 8.01 -19.37
C LYS A 40 9.56 7.56 -19.24
N ALA A 41 10.25 7.99 -18.19
CA ALA A 41 11.60 7.51 -17.87
C ALA A 41 11.63 6.11 -17.22
N VAL A 42 10.47 5.57 -16.82
CA VAL A 42 10.35 4.22 -16.25
C VAL A 42 10.70 3.19 -17.31
N LYS A 43 11.55 2.23 -16.92
CA LYS A 43 11.98 1.09 -17.74
C LYS A 43 11.47 -0.24 -17.22
N ASN A 44 11.13 -0.29 -15.93
CA ASN A 44 10.67 -1.51 -15.28
C ASN A 44 9.68 -1.20 -14.14
N ILE A 45 8.68 -2.07 -13.94
CA ILE A 45 7.68 -1.94 -12.88
C ILE A 45 8.28 -1.81 -11.46
N PHE A 46 9.44 -2.40 -11.17
CA PHE A 46 10.09 -2.31 -9.86
C PHE A 46 10.54 -0.87 -9.53
N GLN A 47 10.69 -0.01 -10.54
CA GLN A 47 11.02 1.40 -10.32
C GLN A 47 9.84 2.20 -9.74
N VAL A 48 8.60 1.71 -9.90
CA VAL A 48 7.38 2.42 -9.45
C VAL A 48 6.70 1.77 -8.25
N ILE A 49 6.93 0.49 -7.99
CA ILE A 49 6.33 -0.19 -6.83
C ILE A 49 7.14 0.15 -5.58
N ARG A 50 6.46 0.52 -4.49
CA ARG A 50 7.08 0.77 -3.18
C ARG A 50 6.39 0.02 -2.07
N HIS A 51 7.14 -0.39 -1.06
CA HIS A 51 6.58 -0.96 0.17
C HIS A 51 6.32 0.11 1.22
N GLY A 52 5.51 -0.21 2.21
CA GLY A 52 5.30 0.64 3.36
C GLY A 52 4.37 -0.01 4.37
N VAL A 53 3.73 0.83 5.17
CA VAL A 53 2.65 0.50 6.08
C VAL A 53 1.59 1.59 6.03
N VAL A 54 0.33 1.21 6.23
CA VAL A 54 -0.77 2.15 6.46
C VAL A 54 -1.19 2.09 7.92
N ILE A 55 -1.17 3.25 8.58
CA ILE A 55 -1.51 3.39 10.00
C ILE A 55 -2.78 4.21 10.15
N GLN A 56 -3.70 3.71 10.97
CA GLN A 56 -4.87 4.44 11.42
C GLN A 56 -4.57 5.08 12.79
N THR A 57 -4.71 6.39 12.91
CA THR A 57 -4.60 7.07 14.21
C THR A 57 -5.90 6.92 15.02
N PRO A 58 -5.88 7.14 16.35
CA PRO A 58 -7.08 7.09 17.18
C PRO A 58 -8.22 8.02 16.72
N LYS A 59 -7.91 9.08 15.95
CA LYS A 59 -8.92 9.98 15.36
C LYS A 59 -9.53 9.45 14.06
N GLY A 60 -9.12 8.26 13.62
CA GLY A 60 -9.58 7.64 12.38
C GLY A 60 -8.90 8.14 11.11
N ASN A 61 -7.80 8.90 11.22
CA ASN A 61 -7.03 9.33 10.05
C ASN A 61 -6.10 8.20 9.60
N TYR A 62 -5.94 8.02 8.28
CA TYR A 62 -5.02 7.05 7.71
C TYR A 62 -3.79 7.73 7.11
N TYR A 63 -2.63 7.12 7.27
CA TYR A 63 -1.38 7.59 6.71
C TYR A 63 -0.60 6.43 6.11
N TYR A 64 -0.06 6.63 4.92
CA TYR A 64 0.95 5.75 4.33
C TYR A 64 2.34 6.26 4.72
N ILE A 65 3.15 5.34 5.25
CA ILE A 65 4.57 5.56 5.55
C ILE A 65 5.35 4.47 4.82
N GLY A 66 6.22 4.86 3.90
CA GLY A 66 6.91 3.88 3.08
C GLY A 66 7.77 4.51 2.00
N GLY A 67 8.22 3.67 1.08
CA GLY A 67 9.07 4.10 -0.02
C GLY A 67 8.38 5.10 -0.93
N ALA A 68 9.16 6.02 -1.49
CA ALA A 68 8.73 6.89 -2.57
C ALA A 68 9.47 6.54 -3.85
N SER A 69 8.77 6.72 -4.98
CA SER A 69 9.36 6.61 -6.30
C SER A 69 9.50 7.99 -6.91
N GLU A 70 10.67 8.29 -7.47
CA GLU A 70 10.90 9.49 -8.27
C GLU A 70 10.12 9.51 -9.59
N TYR A 71 9.60 8.34 -9.99
CA TYR A 71 8.86 8.15 -11.22
C TYR A 71 7.35 8.32 -11.04
N TRP A 72 6.87 8.58 -9.83
CA TRP A 72 5.45 8.89 -9.59
C TRP A 72 5.12 10.30 -10.09
N GLU A 73 4.01 10.44 -10.82
CA GLU A 73 3.61 11.71 -11.44
C GLU A 73 2.18 12.16 -11.06
N SER A 74 1.36 11.29 -10.46
CA SER A 74 -0.05 11.61 -10.17
C SER A 74 -0.55 10.95 -8.86
N SER A 75 -1.86 10.68 -8.76
CA SER A 75 -2.54 10.04 -7.64
C SER A 75 -1.73 8.88 -7.07
N ILE A 76 -1.53 8.88 -5.75
CA ILE A 76 -0.83 7.81 -5.06
C ILE A 76 -1.86 6.82 -4.50
N TYR A 77 -1.67 5.55 -4.82
CA TYR A 77 -2.39 4.43 -4.24
C TYR A 77 -1.52 3.68 -3.25
N ALA A 78 -2.13 3.20 -2.18
CA ALA A 78 -1.54 2.20 -1.31
C ALA A 78 -2.53 1.05 -1.07
N PHE A 79 -2.03 -0.18 -1.02
CA PHE A 79 -2.81 -1.40 -0.87
C PHE A 79 -2.30 -2.19 0.32
N GLN A 80 -3.14 -2.42 1.33
CA GLN A 80 -2.78 -3.25 2.49
C GLN A 80 -3.91 -4.23 2.79
N ALA A 81 -3.62 -5.54 2.69
CA ALA A 81 -4.60 -6.61 2.84
C ALA A 81 -5.86 -6.38 1.98
N SER A 82 -5.68 -6.14 0.67
CA SER A 82 -6.73 -5.80 -0.32
C SER A 82 -7.36 -4.42 -0.23
N VAL A 83 -7.13 -3.69 0.86
CA VAL A 83 -7.74 -2.37 1.06
C VAL A 83 -6.97 -1.30 0.33
N LYS A 84 -7.71 -0.59 -0.52
CA LYS A 84 -7.22 0.54 -1.32
C LYS A 84 -7.30 1.82 -0.51
N PHE A 85 -6.16 2.50 -0.46
CA PHE A 85 -6.00 3.84 0.06
C PHE A 85 -5.52 4.76 -1.05
N ARG A 86 -5.91 6.03 -0.99
CA ARG A 86 -5.62 6.99 -2.07
C ARG A 86 -5.28 8.38 -1.54
N ASN A 87 -4.39 9.09 -2.25
CA ASN A 87 -4.25 10.53 -2.16
C ASN A 87 -4.17 11.14 -3.57
N ASN A 88 -5.04 12.11 -3.88
CA ASN A 88 -5.10 12.81 -5.18
C ASN A 88 -4.71 14.27 -5.11
N THR A 89 -3.92 14.65 -4.12
CA THR A 89 -3.52 16.05 -3.96
C THR A 89 -2.68 16.49 -5.15
N LYS A 90 -3.11 17.58 -5.78
CA LYS A 90 -2.40 18.18 -6.91
C LYS A 90 -0.95 18.49 -6.53
N HIS A 91 0.00 18.15 -7.39
CA HIS A 91 1.46 18.34 -7.19
C HIS A 91 2.09 17.59 -6.02
N LEU A 92 1.39 16.63 -5.40
CA LEU A 92 1.98 15.85 -4.31
C LEU A 92 3.16 14.99 -4.80
N ALA A 93 2.98 14.29 -5.93
CA ALA A 93 4.01 13.45 -6.53
C ALA A 93 5.29 14.25 -6.88
N ASP A 94 5.13 15.47 -7.41
CA ASP A 94 6.26 16.37 -7.70
C ASP A 94 7.12 16.66 -6.47
N LYS A 95 6.49 16.84 -5.30
CA LYS A 95 7.19 17.09 -4.03
C LYS A 95 7.91 15.86 -3.48
N MET A 96 7.56 14.66 -3.95
CA MET A 96 8.15 13.40 -3.52
C MET A 96 9.39 13.01 -4.33
N LYS A 97 9.65 13.68 -5.48
CA LYS A 97 10.82 13.42 -6.33
C LYS A 97 12.13 13.57 -5.54
N GLY A 98 13.00 12.57 -5.67
CA GLY A 98 14.28 12.50 -4.95
C GLY A 98 14.17 12.14 -3.45
N LYS A 99 13.01 11.66 -2.99
CA LYS A 99 12.83 11.13 -1.62
C LYS A 99 12.83 9.61 -1.65
N ASN A 100 13.52 8.98 -0.69
CA ASN A 100 13.49 7.53 -0.53
C ASN A 100 12.25 7.07 0.23
N VAL A 101 11.87 7.80 1.29
CA VAL A 101 10.71 7.51 2.14
C VAL A 101 9.83 8.74 2.26
N VAL A 102 8.52 8.52 2.39
CA VAL A 102 7.50 9.56 2.53
C VAL A 102 6.52 9.25 3.65
N VAL A 103 5.86 10.29 4.13
CA VAL A 103 4.71 10.22 5.02
C VAL A 103 3.59 11.03 4.36
N ILE A 104 2.50 10.37 3.98
CA ILE A 104 1.34 11.03 3.35
C ILE A 104 0.05 10.62 4.03
N LYS A 105 -0.87 11.57 4.18
CA LYS A 105 -2.24 11.26 4.59
C LYS A 105 -2.99 10.63 3.42
N VAL A 106 -3.76 9.58 3.67
CA VAL A 106 -4.51 8.86 2.63
C VAL A 106 -5.97 8.66 3.05
N ARG A 107 -6.87 8.52 2.09
CA ARG A 107 -8.27 8.13 2.31
C ARG A 107 -8.46 6.65 2.00
N LYS A 108 -9.21 5.96 2.83
CA LYS A 108 -9.66 4.58 2.61
C LYS A 108 -10.83 4.60 1.62
N ILE A 109 -10.79 3.74 0.59
CA ILE A 109 -11.82 3.70 -0.48
C ILE A 109 -12.87 2.59 -0.25
N ASN A 110 -12.51 1.44 0.33
CA ASN A 110 -13.44 0.30 0.55
C ASN A 110 -13.62 -0.04 2.03
N SER A 111 -14.81 -0.44 2.47
CA SER A 111 -15.21 -0.42 3.89
C SER A 111 -14.70 -1.55 4.77
N GLU A 112 -14.38 -2.73 4.25
CA GLU A 112 -14.12 -3.88 5.12
C GLU A 112 -12.66 -3.93 5.59
N LEU A 113 -12.44 -3.67 6.87
CA LEU A 113 -11.20 -4.00 7.55
C LEU A 113 -11.49 -4.65 8.90
N PRO A 114 -10.69 -5.64 9.30
CA PRO A 114 -10.26 -5.73 10.69
C PRO A 114 -9.29 -4.57 11.01
N GLN A 115 -9.43 -3.97 12.19
CA GLN A 115 -8.56 -2.88 12.66
C GLN A 115 -7.08 -3.30 12.60
N PHE A 116 -6.25 -2.51 11.91
CA PHE A 116 -4.80 -2.62 12.00
C PHE A 116 -4.32 -1.78 13.18
N ASN A 117 -4.28 -2.39 14.37
CA ASN A 117 -3.57 -1.78 15.47
C ASN A 117 -2.08 -2.07 15.28
N PRO A 118 -1.23 -1.01 15.22
CA PRO A 118 0.18 -1.19 15.09
C PRO A 118 0.72 -1.98 16.27
N VAL A 119 1.65 -2.84 15.92
CA VAL A 119 2.36 -3.70 16.82
C VAL A 119 3.43 -2.85 17.50
N GLU A 120 3.31 -2.61 18.81
CA GLU A 120 4.25 -1.78 19.58
C GLU A 120 5.70 -2.18 19.30
N GLY A 121 6.54 -1.19 18.99
CA GLY A 121 7.95 -1.41 18.72
C GLY A 121 8.82 -0.57 19.61
N TYR A 122 9.51 -1.21 20.57
CA TYR A 122 10.91 -0.98 20.94
C TYR A 122 11.35 -2.11 21.89
N LEU A 123 12.14 -3.06 21.38
CA LEU A 123 12.79 -4.08 22.21
C LEU A 123 14.29 -3.73 22.39
N PRO A 124 14.86 -3.85 23.60
CA PRO A 124 16.24 -3.44 23.87
C PRO A 124 17.31 -4.41 23.30
N LEU A 125 18.19 -3.84 22.46
CA LEU A 125 19.66 -3.97 22.30
C LEU A 125 20.36 -5.34 22.53
N GLU A 126 20.39 -6.18 21.49
CA GLU A 126 21.50 -7.05 21.03
C GLU A 126 21.29 -7.30 19.51
N PRO A 127 22.25 -7.87 18.74
CA PRO A 127 21.96 -8.32 17.37
C PRO A 127 20.84 -9.36 17.40
N THR A 128 19.64 -9.00 16.94
CA THR A 128 18.49 -9.90 16.91
C THR A 128 18.16 -10.31 15.49
N GLY A 129 17.75 -11.57 15.34
CA GLY A 129 17.13 -12.03 14.10
C GLY A 129 15.82 -11.26 13.88
N ALA A 130 15.66 -10.71 12.68
CA ALA A 130 14.48 -9.98 12.26
C ALA A 130 13.99 -10.53 10.91
N ILE A 131 12.75 -10.20 10.58
CA ILE A 131 12.11 -10.56 9.32
C ILE A 131 11.71 -9.30 8.58
N MET A 132 12.30 -9.11 7.40
CA MET A 132 11.81 -8.14 6.42
C MET A 132 10.71 -8.80 5.59
N THR A 133 9.61 -8.11 5.34
CA THR A 133 8.53 -8.66 4.50
C THR A 133 8.39 -7.93 3.18
N ASN A 134 8.15 -8.71 2.11
CA ASN A 134 8.18 -8.22 0.74
C ASN A 134 7.18 -9.01 -0.14
N TYR A 135 6.44 -8.32 -1.00
CA TYR A 135 5.44 -8.90 -1.90
C TYR A 135 5.91 -9.15 -3.33
N LEU A 136 7.06 -8.58 -3.71
CA LEU A 136 7.57 -8.62 -5.07
C LEU A 136 8.00 -9.98 -5.61
N PRO A 137 8.25 -11.03 -4.81
CA PRO A 137 8.61 -12.34 -5.35
C PRO A 137 7.68 -12.84 -6.46
N ASP A 138 6.38 -12.64 -6.29
CA ASP A 138 5.34 -13.01 -7.29
C ASP A 138 5.55 -12.31 -8.65
N LEU A 139 6.23 -11.16 -8.67
CA LEU A 139 6.55 -10.39 -9.88
C LEU A 139 7.96 -10.70 -10.40
N THR A 140 8.89 -11.11 -9.55
CA THR A 140 10.29 -11.42 -9.96
C THR A 140 10.43 -12.69 -10.77
N ILE A 141 9.45 -13.58 -10.73
CA ILE A 141 9.40 -14.81 -11.52
C ILE A 141 8.80 -14.59 -12.91
N GLN A 142 8.24 -13.41 -13.16
CA GLN A 142 7.67 -13.08 -14.46
C GLN A 142 8.79 -12.86 -15.48
N PRO A 143 8.60 -13.26 -16.75
CA PRO A 143 9.48 -12.91 -17.85
C PRO A 143 9.82 -11.41 -17.87
N PHE A 144 11.02 -11.05 -18.33
CA PHE A 144 11.43 -9.65 -18.44
C PHE A 144 10.41 -8.83 -19.25
N SER A 145 9.86 -9.40 -20.32
CA SER A 145 8.81 -8.79 -21.16
C SER A 145 7.52 -8.44 -20.43
N ASP A 146 7.25 -9.05 -19.27
CA ASP A 146 6.06 -8.77 -18.47
C ASP A 146 6.34 -7.68 -17.42
N THR A 147 7.62 -7.37 -17.17
CA THR A 147 8.07 -6.35 -16.21
C THR A 147 8.65 -5.10 -16.87
N GLU A 148 8.88 -5.13 -18.19
CA GLU A 148 9.37 -4.00 -18.96
C GLU A 148 8.31 -2.91 -19.13
N VAL A 149 8.78 -1.68 -19.32
CA VAL A 149 7.93 -0.50 -19.50
C VAL A 149 8.40 0.27 -20.74
N PRO A 150 7.50 0.60 -21.68
CA PRO A 150 6.08 0.25 -21.70
C PRO A 150 5.85 -1.25 -21.94
N GLY A 151 4.79 -1.80 -21.35
CA GLY A 151 4.42 -3.21 -21.42
C GLY A 151 2.97 -3.42 -20.98
N ASN A 152 2.58 -4.67 -20.70
CA ASN A 152 1.19 -5.00 -20.35
C ASN A 152 0.72 -4.40 -19.01
N LEU A 153 1.66 -4.21 -18.07
CA LEU A 153 1.35 -3.74 -16.72
C LEU A 153 1.37 -2.21 -16.60
N ILE A 154 2.21 -1.57 -17.40
CA ILE A 154 2.32 -0.11 -17.52
C ILE A 154 2.39 0.23 -19.01
N TYR A 155 1.35 0.85 -19.54
CA TYR A 155 1.20 1.10 -20.97
C TYR A 155 0.99 2.59 -21.26
N GLU A 156 1.17 2.98 -22.50
CA GLU A 156 0.93 4.36 -22.93
C GLU A 156 -0.56 4.60 -23.16
N SER A 157 -1.11 5.60 -22.47
CA SER A 157 -2.47 6.10 -22.68
C SER A 157 -2.45 7.63 -22.60
N ASN A 158 -3.06 8.30 -23.58
CA ASN A 158 -3.17 9.77 -23.64
C ASN A 158 -1.85 10.51 -23.36
N GLU A 159 -0.78 10.08 -24.04
CA GLU A 159 0.60 10.63 -23.92
C GLU A 159 1.30 10.41 -22.56
N HIS A 160 0.70 9.64 -21.66
CA HIS A 160 1.25 9.30 -20.35
C HIS A 160 1.45 7.78 -20.21
N TYR A 161 2.32 7.36 -19.29
CA TYR A 161 2.36 5.95 -18.88
C TYR A 161 1.41 5.75 -17.70
N THR A 162 0.42 4.88 -17.90
CA THR A 162 -0.57 4.53 -16.87
C THR A 162 -0.24 3.19 -16.24
N ALA A 163 -0.45 3.08 -14.92
CA ALA A 163 -0.20 1.90 -14.11
C ALA A 163 -1.50 1.25 -13.57
N ASP A 164 -2.66 1.51 -14.18
CA ASP A 164 -3.96 1.02 -13.70
C ASP A 164 -4.02 -0.52 -13.62
N VAL A 165 -3.43 -1.22 -14.60
CA VAL A 165 -3.34 -2.70 -14.60
C VAL A 165 -2.44 -3.18 -13.47
N LEU A 166 -1.26 -2.59 -13.31
CA LEU A 166 -0.34 -2.90 -12.21
C LEU A 166 -1.03 -2.67 -10.85
N SER A 167 -1.72 -1.55 -10.69
CA SER A 167 -2.49 -1.17 -9.49
C SER A 167 -3.49 -2.27 -9.08
N LYS A 168 -4.25 -2.82 -10.04
CA LYS A 168 -5.16 -3.96 -9.80
C LYS A 168 -4.40 -5.21 -9.34
N ILE A 169 -3.28 -5.53 -9.97
CA ILE A 169 -2.45 -6.69 -9.58
C ILE A 169 -1.90 -6.51 -8.16
N LEU A 170 -1.38 -5.33 -7.82
CA LEU A 170 -0.86 -5.06 -6.48
C LEU A 170 -1.95 -5.18 -5.40
N ARG A 171 -3.18 -4.73 -5.70
CA ARG A 171 -4.33 -4.94 -4.83
C ARG A 171 -4.55 -6.43 -4.56
N VAL A 172 -4.54 -7.27 -5.59
CA VAL A 172 -4.69 -8.73 -5.45
C VAL A 172 -3.51 -9.35 -4.69
N ILE A 173 -2.27 -8.99 -5.02
CA ILE A 173 -1.07 -9.50 -4.33
C ILE A 173 -1.11 -9.15 -2.84
N SER A 174 -1.57 -7.94 -2.49
CA SER A 174 -1.67 -7.50 -1.10
C SER A 174 -2.62 -8.35 -0.24
N THR A 175 -3.46 -9.21 -0.84
CA THR A 175 -4.34 -10.15 -0.11
C THR A 175 -3.58 -11.35 0.45
N ARG A 176 -2.39 -11.63 -0.08
CA ARG A 176 -1.59 -12.79 0.30
C ARG A 176 -0.69 -12.42 1.48
N PRO A 177 -0.23 -13.40 2.28
CA PRO A 177 0.87 -13.16 3.20
C PRO A 177 2.13 -12.74 2.41
N PRO A 178 2.88 -11.72 2.86
CA PRO A 178 4.12 -11.32 2.20
C PRO A 178 5.21 -12.39 2.38
N PHE A 179 6.21 -12.38 1.50
CA PHE A 179 7.36 -13.26 1.63
C PHE A 179 8.32 -12.75 2.72
N PRO A 180 8.74 -13.62 3.64
CA PRO A 180 9.68 -13.24 4.69
C PRO A 180 11.13 -13.42 4.24
N TYR A 181 11.94 -12.39 4.47
CA TYR A 181 13.38 -12.40 4.31
C TYR A 181 14.02 -12.29 5.68
N MET A 182 14.86 -13.25 6.02
CA MET A 182 15.65 -13.16 7.24
C MET A 182 16.65 -12.01 7.11
N VAL A 183 16.73 -11.18 8.14
CA VAL A 183 17.72 -10.12 8.26
C VAL A 183 18.27 -10.09 9.67
N ILE A 184 19.54 -9.73 9.83
CA ILE A 184 20.17 -9.54 11.14
C ILE A 184 20.15 -8.04 11.40
N ALA A 185 19.37 -7.60 12.39
CA ALA A 185 19.24 -6.20 12.72
C ALA A 185 20.19 -5.83 13.88
N THR A 186 20.84 -4.68 13.75
CA THR A 186 21.74 -4.09 14.75
C THR A 186 21.43 -2.61 14.89
N ILE A 187 21.30 -2.10 16.12
CA ILE A 187 21.07 -0.68 16.34
C ILE A 187 22.38 0.09 16.07
N SER A 188 22.36 1.05 15.15
CA SER A 188 23.53 1.87 14.86
C SER A 188 23.51 3.13 15.72
N LYS A 189 24.53 3.32 16.57
CA LYS A 189 24.72 4.58 17.33
C LYS A 189 25.39 5.69 16.50
N GLN A 190 25.74 5.43 15.24
CA GLN A 190 26.41 6.39 14.36
C GLN A 190 25.48 6.70 13.20
N ALA A 191 24.71 7.76 13.36
CA ALA A 191 23.79 8.19 12.33
C ALA A 191 23.95 9.70 12.17
N THR A 192 24.58 10.09 11.07
CA THR A 192 24.73 11.49 10.65
C THR A 192 24.51 11.54 9.16
N PHE A 193 23.38 12.11 8.76
CA PHE A 193 23.15 13.02 7.62
C PHE A 193 21.64 13.16 7.42
N LYS A 194 21.06 14.27 7.92
CA LYS A 194 19.67 14.80 7.72
C LYS A 194 18.44 13.89 7.94
N VAL A 195 18.59 12.57 8.02
CA VAL A 195 17.72 11.59 8.71
C VAL A 195 18.66 10.48 9.20
N PRO A 196 18.81 10.24 10.52
CA PRO A 196 19.70 9.19 10.98
C PRO A 196 19.00 7.82 10.89
N PRO A 197 19.50 6.83 10.13
CA PRO A 197 19.02 5.46 10.25
C PRO A 197 19.26 4.98 11.68
N ALA A 198 18.21 4.54 12.37
CA ALA A 198 18.30 4.07 13.75
C ALA A 198 18.79 2.62 13.83
N VAL A 199 18.58 1.86 12.76
CA VAL A 199 18.94 0.45 12.66
C VAL A 199 19.70 0.19 11.38
N GLN A 200 20.72 -0.67 11.47
CA GLN A 200 21.38 -1.29 10.33
C GLN A 200 21.00 -2.75 10.29
N ALA A 201 20.53 -3.22 9.14
CA ALA A 201 20.22 -4.63 8.95
C ALA A 201 21.12 -5.26 7.88
N TYR A 202 21.45 -6.53 8.06
CA TYR A 202 22.28 -7.31 7.16
C TYR A 202 21.46 -8.47 6.60
N VAL A 203 21.50 -8.66 5.29
CA VAL A 203 20.86 -9.80 4.64
C VAL A 203 21.89 -10.94 4.61
N PRO A 204 21.57 -12.13 5.16
CA PRO A 204 22.52 -13.24 5.18
C PRO A 204 22.73 -13.79 3.76
N PHE A 205 24.00 -13.78 3.31
CA PHE A 205 24.49 -14.50 2.13
C PHE A 205 25.21 -15.78 2.58
N PRO A 206 25.16 -16.87 1.79
CA PRO A 206 24.72 -16.95 0.40
C PRO A 206 23.25 -17.34 0.20
N ALA A 207 22.79 -17.12 -1.04
CA ALA A 207 21.59 -17.65 -1.68
C ALA A 207 21.07 -19.02 -1.15
N SER A 208 21.96 -19.99 -0.93
CA SER A 208 21.59 -21.33 -0.45
C SER A 208 20.98 -21.33 0.96
N VAL A 209 21.43 -20.43 1.83
CA VAL A 209 20.85 -20.26 3.18
C VAL A 209 19.44 -19.66 3.08
N MET A 210 19.22 -18.76 2.11
CA MET A 210 17.93 -18.16 1.85
C MET A 210 16.95 -19.13 1.18
N ASP A 211 17.41 -20.01 0.29
CA ASP A 211 16.60 -21.07 -0.34
C ASP A 211 16.14 -22.12 0.68
N GLU A 212 17.03 -22.62 1.54
CA GLU A 212 16.67 -23.59 2.60
C GLU A 212 15.65 -22.99 3.58
N LEU A 213 15.87 -21.74 3.98
CA LEU A 213 14.95 -21.02 4.85
C LEU A 213 13.62 -20.75 4.15
N CYS A 214 13.62 -20.25 2.91
CA CYS A 214 12.41 -20.06 2.12
C CYS A 214 11.60 -21.36 1.97
N LYS A 215 12.27 -22.47 1.65
CA LYS A 215 11.66 -23.80 1.48
C LYS A 215 11.11 -24.38 2.78
N PHE A 216 11.68 -23.98 3.91
CA PHE A 216 11.14 -24.25 5.24
C PHE A 216 9.88 -23.40 5.52
N PHE A 217 9.80 -22.18 4.98
CA PHE A 217 8.70 -21.21 5.23
C PHE A 217 7.48 -21.36 4.31
N LEU A 218 7.70 -21.59 3.02
CA LEU A 218 6.69 -21.81 1.99
C LEU A 218 6.37 -23.31 1.90
N LEU A 219 5.25 -23.72 2.50
CA LEU A 219 4.77 -25.10 2.44
C LEU A 219 3.81 -25.29 1.25
N GLY A 220 3.79 -26.49 0.68
CA GLY A 220 2.92 -26.83 -0.45
C GLY A 220 3.37 -26.20 -1.76
N ARG A 221 2.41 -25.76 -2.58
CA ARG A 221 2.65 -25.29 -3.96
C ARG A 221 3.62 -24.10 -4.08
N PHE A 222 3.79 -23.32 -3.02
CA PHE A 222 4.62 -22.11 -3.06
C PHE A 222 6.12 -22.35 -2.84
N LYS A 223 6.51 -23.58 -2.45
CA LYS A 223 7.91 -23.96 -2.21
C LYS A 223 8.78 -23.86 -3.46
N GLU A 224 8.17 -24.00 -4.64
CA GLU A 224 8.86 -23.96 -5.94
C GLU A 224 9.44 -22.59 -6.25
N TYR A 225 8.81 -21.50 -5.77
CA TYR A 225 9.27 -20.13 -6.03
C TYR A 225 10.51 -19.72 -5.21
N CYS A 226 10.98 -20.57 -4.29
CA CYS A 226 12.13 -20.28 -3.43
C CYS A 226 13.47 -20.19 -4.15
N SER A 227 13.65 -20.93 -5.25
CA SER A 227 14.87 -20.82 -6.07
C SER A 227 14.92 -19.52 -6.88
N ASP A 228 13.75 -19.02 -7.28
CA ASP A 228 13.64 -17.85 -8.16
C ASP A 228 13.84 -16.56 -7.35
N LEU A 229 13.30 -16.57 -6.13
CA LEU A 229 13.51 -15.59 -5.06
C LEU A 229 14.97 -15.26 -4.75
N VAL A 230 15.83 -16.26 -4.91
CA VAL A 230 17.23 -16.24 -4.52
C VAL A 230 18.14 -15.80 -5.67
N SER A 231 17.65 -15.80 -6.91
CA SER A 231 18.44 -15.61 -8.12
C SER A 231 18.20 -14.28 -8.85
N ASN A 232 17.11 -13.56 -8.57
CA ASN A 232 16.78 -12.35 -9.31
C ASN A 232 17.29 -11.09 -8.61
N THR A 233 18.27 -10.37 -9.17
CA THR A 233 18.87 -9.17 -8.55
C THR A 233 18.18 -7.84 -8.90
N SER A 234 17.05 -7.89 -9.61
CA SER A 234 16.40 -6.72 -10.22
C SER A 234 15.44 -5.97 -9.29
N TYR A 235 15.23 -6.46 -8.06
CA TYR A 235 14.19 -5.98 -7.12
C TYR A 235 14.65 -4.87 -6.17
N ASN A 236 15.90 -4.42 -6.27
CA ASN A 236 16.53 -3.69 -5.18
C ASN A 236 15.87 -2.33 -4.88
N GLU A 237 15.48 -1.56 -5.91
CA GLU A 237 14.81 -0.26 -5.67
C GLU A 237 13.46 -0.39 -4.95
N ALA A 238 12.79 -1.53 -5.12
CA ALA A 238 11.41 -1.70 -4.69
C ALA A 238 11.29 -2.15 -3.22
N ILE A 239 12.39 -2.57 -2.57
CA ILE A 239 12.37 -2.95 -1.14
C ILE A 239 12.35 -1.74 -0.20
N VAL A 240 12.59 -0.53 -0.70
CA VAL A 240 12.52 0.69 0.12
C VAL A 240 11.10 0.81 0.69
N GLY A 241 11.02 1.05 2.00
CA GLY A 241 9.80 1.04 2.80
C GLY A 241 9.37 -0.33 3.32
N ALA A 242 10.08 -1.43 3.01
CA ALA A 242 9.75 -2.75 3.52
C ALA A 242 9.83 -2.77 5.06
N PRO A 243 8.81 -3.29 5.77
CA PRO A 243 8.82 -3.34 7.22
C PRO A 243 9.69 -4.48 7.75
N LEU A 244 10.40 -4.21 8.84
CA LEU A 244 11.21 -5.17 9.57
C LEU A 244 10.57 -5.47 10.93
N PHE A 245 10.39 -6.76 11.23
CA PHE A 245 9.78 -7.24 12.46
C PHE A 245 10.75 -8.08 13.29
N THR A 246 10.63 -8.00 14.61
CA THR A 246 11.39 -8.83 15.56
C THR A 246 10.50 -9.36 16.69
N THR A 247 10.99 -10.31 17.47
CA THR A 247 10.45 -10.64 18.81
C THR A 247 11.60 -11.06 19.72
N LEU A 248 11.47 -10.86 21.04
CA LEU A 248 12.45 -11.40 22.01
C LEU A 248 12.24 -12.90 22.26
N ASP A 249 11.00 -13.38 22.18
CA ASP A 249 10.62 -14.78 22.37
C ASP A 249 9.22 -15.06 21.80
N CYS A 250 8.81 -16.32 21.79
CA CYS A 250 7.53 -16.75 21.21
C CYS A 250 6.29 -16.33 22.00
N TYR A 251 6.46 -15.97 23.28
CA TYR A 251 5.37 -15.57 24.15
C TYR A 251 5.09 -14.06 24.05
N LYS A 252 6.10 -13.27 23.69
CA LYS A 252 5.95 -11.83 23.48
C LYS A 252 5.35 -11.48 22.12
N PRO A 253 4.62 -10.35 22.01
CA PRO A 253 4.21 -9.83 20.71
C PRO A 253 5.40 -9.68 19.77
N VAL A 254 5.17 -9.92 18.49
CA VAL A 254 6.07 -9.40 17.44
C VAL A 254 6.16 -7.87 17.63
N SER A 255 7.18 -7.22 17.12
CA SER A 255 7.38 -5.77 17.17
C SER A 255 7.89 -5.27 15.83
N LEU A 256 7.31 -4.18 15.30
CA LEU A 256 7.90 -3.46 14.18
C LEU A 256 9.14 -2.73 14.69
N ILE A 257 10.30 -2.96 14.09
CA ILE A 257 11.56 -2.30 14.48
C ILE A 257 11.98 -1.20 13.51
N GLY A 258 11.35 -1.12 12.34
CA GLY A 258 11.55 -0.04 11.40
C GLY A 258 11.17 -0.38 9.98
N LEU A 259 11.42 0.57 9.09
CA LEU A 259 11.20 0.44 7.64
C LEU A 259 12.53 0.64 6.90
N VAL A 260 12.77 -0.11 5.82
CA VAL A 260 13.95 0.09 4.97
C VAL A 260 13.94 1.50 4.39
N TYR A 261 15.02 2.24 4.62
CA TYR A 261 15.23 3.58 4.09
C TYR A 261 16.08 3.59 2.82
N ASP A 262 17.12 2.78 2.83
CA ASP A 262 18.10 2.67 1.76
C ASP A 262 18.87 1.36 1.92
N GLY A 263 19.57 0.92 0.87
CA GLY A 263 20.39 -0.28 0.93
C GLY A 263 21.65 -0.20 0.08
N GLU A 264 22.75 -0.66 0.67
CA GLU A 264 24.03 -0.82 0.00
C GLU A 264 24.06 -2.18 -0.71
N MET A 265 24.33 -2.16 -2.01
CA MET A 265 24.39 -3.35 -2.83
C MET A 265 25.84 -3.81 -3.07
N LEU A 266 26.06 -5.12 -2.96
CA LEU A 266 27.28 -5.80 -3.40
C LEU A 266 26.88 -6.93 -4.36
N ASN A 267 27.53 -7.02 -5.53
CA ASN A 267 27.26 -8.04 -6.56
C ASN A 267 25.76 -8.16 -6.90
N ASN A 268 25.09 -7.02 -7.06
CA ASN A 268 23.66 -6.89 -7.35
C ASN A 268 22.70 -7.38 -6.25
N SER A 269 23.15 -7.51 -5.00
CA SER A 269 22.27 -7.87 -3.87
C SER A 269 22.58 -7.03 -2.63
N PHE A 270 21.61 -6.85 -1.73
CA PHE A 270 21.80 -6.00 -0.53
C PHE A 270 22.77 -6.59 0.48
N ALA A 271 23.92 -5.97 0.63
CA ALA A 271 24.84 -6.31 1.71
C ALA A 271 24.40 -5.70 3.05
N ARG A 272 23.82 -4.50 3.01
CA ARG A 272 23.45 -3.72 4.19
C ARG A 272 22.23 -2.86 3.91
N LEU A 273 21.36 -2.73 4.89
CA LEU A 273 20.16 -1.91 4.86
C LEU A 273 20.25 -0.85 5.95
N SER A 274 19.88 0.37 5.59
CA SER A 274 19.61 1.47 6.52
C SER A 274 18.12 1.48 6.83
N VAL A 275 17.75 1.61 8.10
CA VAL A 275 16.37 1.46 8.55
C VAL A 275 15.97 2.65 9.43
N ILE A 276 14.82 3.25 9.15
CA ILE A 276 14.23 4.31 9.99
C ILE A 276 13.40 3.72 11.13
N GLU A 277 13.25 4.50 12.19
CA GLU A 277 12.45 4.13 13.37
C GLU A 277 11.00 3.81 13.00
N PRO A 278 10.32 2.95 13.78
CA PRO A 278 8.89 2.69 13.61
C PRO A 278 8.07 3.99 13.62
N PRO A 279 7.06 4.10 12.75
CA PRO A 279 6.17 5.26 12.73
C PRO A 279 5.31 5.37 14.00
N PRO A 280 4.98 6.60 14.43
CA PRO A 280 4.13 6.85 15.60
C PRO A 280 2.63 6.59 15.31
N HIS A 281 1.77 6.86 16.30
CA HIS A 281 0.34 6.47 16.25
C HIS A 281 -0.63 7.63 16.37
N THR A 282 -0.16 8.87 16.60
CA THR A 282 -1.02 10.05 16.69
C THR A 282 -0.74 11.03 15.55
N ASP A 283 -1.74 11.84 15.19
CA ASP A 283 -1.58 12.83 14.10
C ASP A 283 -0.47 13.85 14.39
N GLY A 284 -0.34 14.28 15.65
CA GLY A 284 0.68 15.26 16.06
C GLY A 284 2.09 14.69 15.95
N GLU A 285 2.30 13.49 16.48
CA GLU A 285 3.60 12.80 16.38
C GLU A 285 3.94 12.46 14.93
N MET A 286 2.94 12.20 14.08
CA MET A 286 3.15 11.92 12.66
C MET A 286 3.79 13.10 11.93
N LEU A 287 3.38 14.32 12.26
CA LEU A 287 3.97 15.54 11.71
C LEU A 287 5.41 15.72 12.19
N ASP A 288 5.66 15.53 13.48
CA ASP A 288 7.01 15.59 14.04
C ASP A 288 7.94 14.54 13.42
N TYR A 289 7.41 13.33 13.19
CA TYR A 289 8.10 12.25 12.51
C TYR A 289 8.42 12.62 11.05
N ALA A 290 7.45 13.13 10.28
CA ALA A 290 7.66 13.60 8.92
C ALA A 290 8.70 14.74 8.83
N ASN A 291 8.69 15.66 9.80
CA ASN A 291 9.68 16.73 9.92
C ASN A 291 11.09 16.18 10.18
N LYS A 292 11.24 15.22 11.09
CA LYS A 292 12.52 14.53 11.33
C LYS A 292 13.03 13.82 10.08
N LEU A 293 12.13 13.29 9.25
CA LEU A 293 12.44 12.65 7.97
C LEU A 293 12.71 13.66 6.83
N GLY A 294 12.53 14.96 7.04
CA GLY A 294 12.69 15.98 6.00
C GLY A 294 11.62 15.91 4.90
N VAL A 295 10.43 15.39 5.24
CA VAL A 295 9.25 15.26 4.38
C VAL A 295 7.99 15.92 4.97
N GLY A 296 8.17 16.81 5.95
CA GLY A 296 7.07 17.56 6.58
C GLY A 296 6.17 18.30 5.60
N GLU A 297 6.75 19.03 4.65
CA GLU A 297 5.99 19.75 3.62
C GLU A 297 5.12 18.83 2.76
N ILE A 298 5.56 17.59 2.52
CA ILE A 298 4.81 16.58 1.76
C ILE A 298 3.58 16.16 2.55
N LEU A 299 3.76 15.87 3.85
CA LEU A 299 2.66 15.52 4.73
C LEU A 299 1.66 16.69 4.86
N GLU A 300 2.13 17.91 5.11
CA GLU A 300 1.28 19.10 5.20
C GLU A 300 0.49 19.36 3.91
N LEU A 301 1.12 19.18 2.73
CA LEU A 301 0.42 19.26 1.46
C LEU A 301 -0.66 18.18 1.36
N SER A 302 -0.35 16.94 1.70
CA SER A 302 -1.31 15.82 1.68
C SER A 302 -2.51 16.03 2.63
N ILE A 303 -2.28 16.68 3.78
CA ILE A 303 -3.33 17.07 4.75
C ILE A 303 -4.22 18.16 4.15
N ARG A 304 -3.62 19.22 3.59
CA ARG A 304 -4.37 20.29 2.91
C ARG A 304 -5.19 19.77 1.74
N GLY A 305 -4.64 18.83 0.96
CA GLY A 305 -5.38 18.17 -0.11
C GLY A 305 -6.64 17.46 0.36
N GLU A 306 -6.62 16.82 1.53
CA GLU A 306 -7.81 16.20 2.09
C GLU A 306 -8.86 17.25 2.51
N GLU A 307 -8.44 18.43 2.97
CA GLU A 307 -9.31 19.57 3.25
C GLU A 307 -9.91 20.14 1.97
N TYR A 308 -9.13 20.28 0.89
CA TYR A 308 -9.60 20.66 -0.43
C TYR A 308 -10.66 19.68 -0.92
N ALA A 309 -10.44 18.37 -0.79
CA ALA A 309 -11.44 17.38 -1.14
C ALA A 309 -12.72 17.48 -0.30
N LYS A 310 -12.65 17.86 0.99
CA LYS A 310 -13.86 18.12 1.80
C LYS A 310 -14.64 19.34 1.31
N LYS A 311 -13.94 20.40 0.89
CA LYS A 311 -14.57 21.59 0.29
C LYS A 311 -15.16 21.27 -1.08
N GLY A 312 -14.40 20.61 -1.95
CA GLY A 312 -14.84 20.15 -3.27
C GLY A 312 -16.07 19.25 -3.19
N ALA A 313 -16.16 18.34 -2.21
CA ALA A 313 -17.37 17.54 -1.99
C ALA A 313 -18.61 18.42 -1.72
N LYS A 314 -18.48 19.51 -0.96
CA LYS A 314 -19.59 20.45 -0.72
C LYS A 314 -19.95 21.22 -1.98
N ALA A 315 -18.95 21.64 -2.77
CA ALA A 315 -19.16 22.33 -4.03
C ALA A 315 -19.87 21.44 -5.05
N ILE A 316 -19.41 20.19 -5.23
CA ILE A 316 -20.03 19.18 -6.09
C ILE A 316 -21.47 18.87 -5.65
N SER A 317 -21.69 18.66 -4.35
CA SER A 317 -23.03 18.45 -3.79
C SER A 317 -23.97 19.61 -4.12
N SER A 318 -23.48 20.85 -3.99
CA SER A 318 -24.26 22.06 -4.27
C SER A 318 -24.52 22.26 -5.76
N ALA A 319 -23.52 22.03 -6.62
CA ALA A 319 -23.62 22.22 -8.07
C ALA A 319 -24.53 21.19 -8.73
N TYR A 320 -24.48 19.94 -8.27
CA TYR A 320 -25.20 18.82 -8.89
C TYR A 320 -26.39 18.31 -8.07
N GLY A 321 -26.68 18.89 -6.90
CA GLY A 321 -27.78 18.44 -6.03
C GLY A 321 -27.62 17.01 -5.53
N LEU A 322 -26.37 16.57 -5.29
CA LEU A 322 -26.04 15.22 -4.82
C LEU A 322 -26.00 15.18 -3.30
N SER A 323 -26.25 14.01 -2.71
CA SER A 323 -26.06 13.83 -1.27
C SER A 323 -24.59 14.01 -0.87
N PRO A 324 -24.30 14.38 0.39
CA PRO A 324 -22.93 14.51 0.87
C PRO A 324 -22.11 13.21 0.74
N VAL A 325 -22.76 12.05 0.85
CA VAL A 325 -22.13 10.73 0.73
C VAL A 325 -21.63 10.52 -0.70
N VAL A 326 -22.50 10.73 -1.69
CA VAL A 326 -22.16 10.59 -3.11
C VAL A 326 -21.12 11.62 -3.54
N ALA A 327 -21.28 12.88 -3.13
CA ALA A 327 -20.33 13.92 -3.50
C ALA A 327 -18.93 13.63 -2.91
N ASN A 328 -18.86 13.21 -1.64
CA ASN A 328 -17.58 12.80 -1.03
C ASN A 328 -16.99 11.56 -1.73
N TYR A 329 -17.81 10.59 -2.12
CA TYR A 329 -17.39 9.43 -2.90
C TYR A 329 -16.74 9.84 -4.23
N ILE A 330 -17.38 10.74 -4.99
CA ILE A 330 -16.85 11.24 -6.27
C ILE A 330 -15.49 11.91 -6.09
N THR A 331 -15.26 12.61 -4.96
CA THR A 331 -13.94 13.24 -4.72
C THR A 331 -12.79 12.25 -4.70
N ASN A 332 -13.02 10.95 -4.49
CA ASN A 332 -11.97 9.96 -4.57
C ASN A 332 -11.41 9.74 -5.99
N TYR A 333 -12.10 10.21 -7.03
CA TYR A 333 -11.74 9.96 -8.44
C TYR A 333 -11.28 11.19 -9.20
N ILE A 334 -11.27 12.36 -8.55
CA ILE A 334 -10.81 13.62 -9.12
C ILE A 334 -9.56 14.13 -8.40
N THR A 335 -8.89 15.10 -9.00
CA THR A 335 -7.75 15.79 -8.41
C THR A 335 -8.21 16.68 -7.25
N TRP A 336 -7.48 16.67 -6.13
CA TRP A 336 -7.75 17.56 -4.99
C TRP A 336 -6.94 18.84 -5.15
N SER A 337 -7.63 19.91 -5.53
CA SER A 337 -7.06 21.23 -5.76
C SER A 337 -7.74 22.28 -4.90
N GLU A 338 -7.03 23.38 -4.62
CA GLU A 338 -7.62 24.54 -3.94
C GLU A 338 -8.74 25.21 -4.76
N ASN A 339 -8.71 25.06 -6.08
CA ASN A 339 -9.75 25.55 -6.98
C ASN A 339 -10.95 24.59 -6.99
N GLU A 340 -12.05 24.97 -6.33
CA GLU A 340 -13.28 24.17 -6.26
C GLU A 340 -13.97 24.03 -7.63
N ASP A 341 -13.89 25.04 -8.50
CA ASP A 341 -14.51 25.00 -9.84
C ASP A 341 -13.82 23.97 -10.74
N GLU A 342 -12.49 23.83 -10.60
CA GLU A 342 -11.71 22.79 -11.29
C GLU A 342 -12.19 21.40 -10.85
N MET A 343 -12.37 21.19 -9.54
CA MET A 343 -12.87 19.93 -8.99
C MET A 343 -14.31 19.62 -9.43
N VAL A 344 -15.19 20.62 -9.45
CA VAL A 344 -16.58 20.47 -9.92
C VAL A 344 -16.60 20.03 -11.38
N ARG A 345 -15.78 20.66 -12.23
CA ARG A 345 -15.67 20.29 -13.65
C ARG A 345 -15.09 18.88 -13.85
N GLU A 346 -14.04 18.51 -13.11
CA GLU A 346 -13.49 17.14 -13.16
C GLU A 346 -14.49 16.08 -12.69
N ALA A 347 -15.42 16.46 -11.80
CA ALA A 347 -16.42 15.55 -11.25
C ALA A 347 -17.54 15.18 -12.22
N GLU A 348 -17.82 16.01 -13.23
CA GLU A 348 -18.95 15.85 -14.17
C GLU A 348 -19.12 14.42 -14.73
N PRO A 349 -18.10 13.76 -15.30
CA PRO A 349 -18.27 12.39 -15.82
C PRO A 349 -18.64 11.37 -14.73
N TYR A 350 -18.10 11.53 -13.52
CA TYR A 350 -18.41 10.65 -12.39
C TYR A 350 -19.80 10.92 -11.81
N VAL A 351 -20.28 12.16 -11.85
CA VAL A 351 -21.64 12.53 -11.47
C VAL A 351 -22.65 11.80 -12.35
N GLU A 352 -22.44 11.84 -13.67
CA GLU A 352 -23.35 11.19 -14.62
C GLU A 352 -23.31 9.66 -14.49
N LEU A 353 -22.12 9.08 -14.29
CA LEU A 353 -21.98 7.64 -14.00
C LEU A 353 -22.76 7.25 -12.73
N VAL A 354 -22.55 7.95 -11.61
CA VAL A 354 -23.20 7.60 -10.35
C VAL A 354 -24.72 7.79 -10.41
N ARG A 355 -25.21 8.86 -11.03
CA ARG A 355 -26.65 9.06 -11.25
C ARG A 355 -27.27 7.94 -12.08
N SER A 356 -26.60 7.54 -13.15
CA SER A 356 -27.03 6.43 -13.99
C SER A 356 -27.12 5.14 -13.18
N THR A 357 -26.09 4.82 -12.39
CA THR A 357 -26.06 3.63 -11.53
C THR A 357 -27.18 3.66 -10.49
N ILE A 358 -27.36 4.74 -9.73
CA ILE A 358 -28.43 4.85 -8.73
C ILE A 358 -29.80 4.64 -9.37
N LYS A 359 -30.04 5.24 -10.55
CA LYS A 359 -31.30 5.08 -11.28
C LYS A 359 -31.53 3.64 -11.72
N GLN A 360 -30.49 2.94 -12.18
CA GLN A 360 -30.58 1.54 -12.58
C GLN A 360 -30.83 0.63 -11.37
N VAL A 361 -30.10 0.81 -10.27
CA VAL A 361 -30.27 0.05 -9.02
C VAL A 361 -31.68 0.26 -8.47
N ARG A 362 -32.16 1.51 -8.40
CA ARG A 362 -33.52 1.84 -7.96
C ARG A 362 -34.58 1.12 -8.78
N LYS A 363 -34.45 1.15 -10.12
CA LYS A 363 -35.38 0.46 -11.02
C LYS A 363 -35.41 -1.05 -10.76
N GLU A 364 -34.28 -1.66 -10.40
CA GLU A 364 -34.23 -3.09 -10.09
C GLU A 364 -34.84 -3.40 -8.72
N MET A 365 -34.55 -2.58 -7.71
CA MET A 365 -35.19 -2.68 -6.38
C MET A 365 -36.71 -2.56 -6.46
N ASP A 366 -37.23 -1.65 -7.29
CA ASP A 366 -38.67 -1.48 -7.48
C ASP A 366 -39.32 -2.75 -8.07
N LYS A 367 -38.62 -3.46 -8.98
CA LYS A 367 -39.09 -4.77 -9.50
C LYS A 367 -39.09 -5.84 -8.41
N MET A 368 -38.10 -5.81 -7.52
CA MET A 368 -37.99 -6.70 -6.37
C MET A 368 -38.96 -6.33 -5.23
N ARG A 369 -39.69 -5.21 -5.36
CA ARG A 369 -40.54 -4.62 -4.32
C ARG A 369 -39.77 -4.25 -3.05
N ASP A 370 -38.49 -3.92 -3.22
CA ASP A 370 -37.64 -3.40 -2.15
C ASP A 370 -37.75 -1.88 -2.06
N ASN A 371 -38.32 -1.41 -0.96
CA ASN A 371 -38.61 0.01 -0.72
C ASN A 371 -37.54 0.70 0.14
N ARG A 372 -36.31 0.16 0.21
CA ARG A 372 -35.24 0.79 0.99
C ARG A 372 -34.94 2.22 0.50
N PRO A 373 -34.63 3.16 1.42
CA PRO A 373 -34.36 4.56 1.08
C PRO A 373 -33.18 4.72 0.11
N THR A 374 -33.13 5.83 -0.64
CA THR A 374 -32.04 6.08 -1.63
C THR A 374 -30.71 6.21 -0.93
N GLU A 375 -30.72 6.73 0.29
CA GLU A 375 -29.58 6.86 1.17
C GLU A 375 -28.87 5.51 1.38
N VAL A 376 -29.61 4.40 1.47
CA VAL A 376 -29.03 3.06 1.61
C VAL A 376 -28.34 2.60 0.32
N ILE A 377 -28.91 2.93 -0.84
CA ILE A 377 -28.29 2.68 -2.15
C ILE A 377 -26.99 3.46 -2.27
N GLU A 378 -27.03 4.74 -1.92
CA GLU A 378 -25.87 5.64 -1.94
C GLU A 378 -24.76 5.18 -1.00
N GLU A 379 -25.11 4.72 0.21
CA GLU A 379 -24.14 4.12 1.13
C GLU A 379 -23.49 2.85 0.57
N CYS A 380 -24.28 1.97 -0.06
CA CYS A 380 -23.73 0.76 -0.70
C CYS A 380 -22.83 1.09 -1.89
N LEU A 381 -23.22 2.07 -2.72
CA LEU A 381 -22.44 2.54 -3.85
C LEU A 381 -21.11 3.16 -3.38
N ALA A 382 -21.15 3.99 -2.33
CA ALA A 382 -19.97 4.65 -1.78
C ALA A 382 -18.96 3.69 -1.12
N ARG A 383 -19.33 2.41 -0.92
CA ARG A 383 -18.42 1.34 -0.45
C ARG A 383 -17.68 0.65 -1.60
N GLN A 384 -18.07 0.88 -2.86
CA GLN A 384 -17.49 0.26 -4.04
C GLN A 384 -16.36 1.12 -4.61
N ASP A 385 -15.43 0.51 -5.35
CA ASP A 385 -14.40 1.24 -6.09
C ASP A 385 -14.87 1.42 -7.54
N ILE A 386 -14.77 2.64 -8.11
CA ILE A 386 -14.92 2.84 -9.55
C ILE A 386 -13.58 2.44 -10.17
N GLU A 387 -13.58 1.39 -10.98
CA GLU A 387 -12.37 1.02 -11.71
C GLU A 387 -11.95 2.16 -12.66
N GLU A 388 -10.65 2.42 -12.79
CA GLU A 388 -10.14 3.59 -13.54
C GLU A 388 -10.61 3.65 -14.99
N ASN A 389 -10.88 2.50 -15.62
CA ASN A 389 -11.37 2.40 -17.00
C ASN A 389 -12.90 2.46 -17.11
N CYS A 390 -13.64 2.59 -16.02
CA CYS A 390 -15.11 2.56 -16.04
C CYS A 390 -15.75 3.72 -16.81
N LEU A 391 -15.01 4.80 -17.06
CA LEU A 391 -15.46 5.91 -17.90
C LEU A 391 -15.20 5.67 -19.40
N GLU A 392 -14.33 4.72 -19.74
CA GLU A 392 -13.94 4.42 -21.13
C GLU A 392 -14.76 3.24 -21.72
N VAL A 393 -15.36 2.41 -20.86
CA VAL A 393 -16.18 1.26 -21.26
C VAL A 393 -17.67 1.60 -21.09
N GLU A 394 -18.49 1.39 -22.12
CA GLU A 394 -19.95 1.58 -22.04
C GLU A 394 -20.55 0.68 -20.95
N GLY A 395 -20.87 1.29 -19.81
CA GLY A 395 -21.40 0.61 -18.64
C GLY A 395 -20.29 0.08 -17.74
N CYS A 396 -20.06 0.76 -16.62
CA CYS A 396 -19.36 0.18 -15.48
C CYS A 396 -20.28 -0.89 -14.84
N VAL A 397 -20.48 -2.02 -15.52
CA VAL A 397 -21.37 -3.13 -15.13
C VAL A 397 -21.04 -3.60 -13.72
N ASP A 398 -19.78 -3.50 -13.34
CA ASP A 398 -19.26 -3.88 -12.02
C ASP A 398 -19.79 -2.97 -10.90
N LEU A 399 -19.91 -1.65 -11.12
CA LEU A 399 -20.39 -0.73 -10.08
C LEU A 399 -21.88 -0.96 -9.78
N TYR A 400 -22.69 -1.20 -10.81
CA TYR A 400 -24.10 -1.55 -10.65
C TYR A 400 -24.26 -2.87 -9.90
N SER A 401 -23.55 -3.91 -10.35
CA SER A 401 -23.66 -5.26 -9.80
C SER A 401 -23.18 -5.31 -8.35
N ALA A 402 -22.03 -4.70 -8.03
CA ALA A 402 -21.50 -4.64 -6.67
C ALA A 402 -22.38 -3.82 -5.72
N THR A 403 -23.03 -2.76 -6.23
CA THR A 403 -24.00 -2.00 -5.43
C THR A 403 -25.22 -2.86 -5.11
N LEU A 404 -25.74 -3.64 -6.07
CA LEU A 404 -26.83 -4.59 -5.84
C LEU A 404 -26.43 -5.72 -4.90
N GLU A 405 -25.22 -6.26 -5.02
CA GLU A 405 -24.71 -7.31 -4.12
C GLU A 405 -24.60 -6.80 -2.69
N CYS A 406 -24.14 -5.56 -2.48
CA CYS A 406 -24.14 -4.93 -1.16
C CYS A 406 -25.55 -4.82 -0.57
N LEU A 407 -26.55 -4.53 -1.41
CA LEU A 407 -27.94 -4.41 -1.00
C LEU A 407 -28.60 -5.78 -0.76
N HIS A 408 -28.28 -6.77 -1.58
CA HIS A 408 -28.93 -8.08 -1.62
C HIS A 408 -27.90 -9.21 -1.70
N PRO A 409 -27.03 -9.39 -0.69
CA PRO A 409 -25.98 -10.39 -0.74
C PRO A 409 -26.53 -11.81 -0.91
N GLU A 410 -27.78 -12.06 -0.53
CA GLU A 410 -28.49 -13.32 -0.73
C GLU A 410 -28.73 -13.69 -2.20
N LEU A 411 -28.77 -12.73 -3.13
CA LEU A 411 -28.99 -12.98 -4.55
C LEU A 411 -27.71 -13.43 -5.28
N PHE A 412 -26.56 -13.28 -4.63
CA PHE A 412 -25.22 -13.51 -5.20
C PHE A 412 -24.45 -14.61 -4.47
N LYS A 413 -25.09 -15.32 -3.55
CA LYS A 413 -24.53 -16.54 -2.98
C LYS A 413 -24.69 -17.67 -3.99
N ASP A 414 -23.60 -18.08 -4.60
CA ASP A 414 -23.54 -19.40 -5.23
C ASP A 414 -23.85 -20.46 -4.16
N GLU A 415 -24.81 -21.35 -4.46
CA GLU A 415 -25.04 -22.56 -3.66
C GLU A 415 -23.74 -23.37 -3.66
N VAL A 416 -23.07 -23.43 -2.50
CA VAL A 416 -21.85 -24.21 -2.27
C VAL A 416 -22.16 -25.70 -2.24
#